data_AF-X1JK04-F1
#
_entry.id   AF-X1JK04-F1
#
_cell.length_a   1.000
_cell.length_b   1.000
_cell.length_c   1.000
_cell.angle_alpha   90.00
_cell.angle_beta   90.00
_cell.angle_gamma   90.00
#
_symmetry.space_group_name_H-M   'P 1'
#
loop_
_entity.id
_entity.type
_entity.pdbx_description
1 polymer ?
#
loop_
_entity_poly.entity_id
_entity_poly.type
_entity_poly.pdbx_seq_one_letter_code
_entity_poly.pdbx_strand_id
1 'polypeptide(L)'
;MSEVKYEMKPVTQKREKTKTIRSIFDPMIDDFIESGQELVEIAVEDKKPGYMVTQLNQRIKKRELDIEASRGGGFVYLEKKKE
;
A
#
# COMPACT_ATOMS: atom_id res chain seq x y z
N MET A 1 -16.61 -28.81 -14.52
CA MET A 1 -15.39 -28.34 -13.83
C MET A 1 -14.63 -27.50 -14.84
N SER A 2 -14.37 -26.22 -14.57
CA SER A 2 -13.82 -25.29 -15.57
C SER A 2 -12.31 -25.52 -15.75
N GLU A 3 -11.91 -25.93 -16.96
CA GLU A 3 -10.50 -26.08 -17.34
C GLU A 3 -9.79 -24.73 -17.30
N VAL A 4 -8.84 -24.58 -16.37
CA VAL A 4 -8.02 -23.38 -16.26
C VAL A 4 -6.91 -23.45 -17.32
N LYS A 5 -7.03 -22.64 -18.37
CA LYS A 5 -5.97 -22.45 -19.37
C LYS A 5 -4.91 -21.52 -18.81
N TYR A 6 -3.69 -22.01 -18.66
CA TYR A 6 -2.51 -21.21 -18.34
C TYR A 6 -1.35 -21.59 -19.25
N GLU A 7 -0.54 -20.61 -19.63
CA GLU A 7 0.61 -20.79 -20.53
C GLU A 7 1.89 -20.43 -19.78
N MET A 8 2.79 -21.40 -19.62
CA MET A 8 4.08 -21.21 -18.95
C MET A 8 5.16 -21.04 -20.01
N LYS A 9 5.71 -19.82 -20.12
CA LYS A 9 6.87 -19.55 -20.99
C LYS A 9 8.15 -19.52 -20.16
N PRO A 10 9.22 -20.22 -20.59
CA PRO A 10 10.52 -20.09 -19.97
C PRO A 10 11.04 -18.67 -20.21
N VAL A 11 11.27 -17.92 -19.12
CA VAL A 11 11.86 -16.59 -19.18
C VAL A 11 13.31 -16.69 -18.72
N THR A 12 14.25 -16.28 -19.59
CA THR A 12 15.70 -16.34 -19.35
C THR A 12 16.16 -15.33 -18.30
N GLN A 13 15.41 -14.24 -18.13
CA GLN A 13 15.53 -13.30 -17.01
C GLN A 13 14.15 -13.09 -16.40
N LYS A 14 14.07 -13.09 -15.05
CA LYS A 14 12.91 -12.53 -14.36
C LYS A 14 12.76 -11.10 -14.85
N ARG A 15 11.55 -10.69 -15.28
CA ARG A 15 11.27 -9.28 -15.61
C ARG A 15 11.87 -8.43 -14.50
N GLU A 16 12.75 -7.51 -14.87
CA GLU A 16 13.40 -6.63 -13.90
C GLU A 16 12.29 -5.98 -13.08
N LYS A 17 12.38 -6.10 -11.75
CA LYS A 17 11.47 -5.39 -10.85
C LYS A 17 11.63 -3.93 -11.20
N THR A 18 10.64 -3.33 -11.86
CA THR A 18 10.66 -1.92 -12.22
C THR A 18 10.96 -1.14 -10.95
N LYS A 19 12.21 -0.71 -10.80
CA LYS A 19 12.68 -0.01 -9.63
C LYS A 19 11.95 1.31 -9.59
N THR A 20 11.26 1.53 -8.48
CA THR A 20 11.04 2.85 -7.90
C THR A 20 10.21 3.79 -8.78
N ILE A 21 8.93 3.47 -8.99
CA ILE A 21 7.94 4.56 -9.02
C ILE A 21 8.11 5.26 -7.68
N ARG A 22 8.53 6.54 -7.73
CA ARG A 22 8.62 7.44 -6.56
C ARG A 22 7.48 7.08 -5.64
N SER A 23 7.90 6.61 -4.49
CA SER A 23 7.17 5.70 -3.64
C SER A 23 5.96 6.44 -3.06
N ILE A 24 4.85 6.62 -3.80
CA ILE A 24 3.74 7.54 -3.46
C ILE A 24 3.21 7.40 -2.03
N PHE A 25 3.42 6.23 -1.41
CA PHE A 25 3.05 5.93 -0.03
C PHE A 25 3.95 6.59 1.02
N ASP A 26 5.20 6.92 0.70
CA ASP A 26 6.14 7.62 1.58
C ASP A 26 5.68 9.06 1.83
N PRO A 27 5.45 9.89 0.79
CA PRO A 27 4.94 11.23 0.99
C PRO A 27 3.53 11.22 1.60
N MET A 28 2.69 10.21 1.35
CA MET A 28 1.39 10.08 2.04
C MET A 28 1.55 9.89 3.56
N ILE A 29 2.53 9.08 3.98
CA ILE A 29 2.81 8.87 5.41
C ILE A 29 3.42 10.16 6.02
N ASP A 30 4.33 10.81 5.32
CA ASP A 30 4.94 12.07 5.76
C ASP A 30 3.88 13.16 5.95
N ASP A 31 3.00 13.34 4.96
CA ASP A 31 1.91 14.31 4.99
C ASP A 31 0.93 14.01 6.14
N PHE A 32 0.65 12.73 6.41
CA PHE A 32 -0.15 12.32 7.58
C PHE A 32 0.53 12.69 8.91
N ILE A 33 1.84 12.46 9.02
CA ILE A 33 2.60 12.81 10.23
C ILE A 33 2.64 14.32 10.42
N GLU A 34 2.89 15.09 9.37
CA GLU A 34 2.90 16.57 9.40
C GLU A 34 1.53 17.17 9.70
N SER A 35 0.47 16.60 9.12
CA SER A 35 -0.92 17.01 9.34
C SER A 35 -1.35 16.86 10.81
N GLY A 36 -0.71 15.95 11.56
CA GLY A 36 -0.95 15.74 12.98
C GLY A 36 -2.30 15.13 13.32
N GLN A 37 -3.13 14.84 12.30
CA GLN A 37 -4.46 14.26 12.45
C GLN A 37 -4.43 12.85 13.04
N GLU A 38 -5.52 12.46 13.71
CA GLU A 38 -5.64 11.13 14.30
C GLU A 38 -6.10 10.06 13.30
N LEU A 39 -6.85 10.47 12.27
CA LEU A 39 -7.43 9.61 11.24
C LEU A 39 -7.53 10.37 9.92
N VAL A 40 -7.03 9.79 8.82
CA VAL A 40 -7.22 10.31 7.46
C VAL A 40 -7.77 9.24 6.53
N GLU A 41 -8.59 9.68 5.59
CA GLU A 41 -9.08 8.87 4.48
C GLU A 41 -8.26 9.17 3.22
N ILE A 42 -7.81 8.11 2.56
CA ILE A 42 -7.09 8.14 1.29
C ILE A 42 -7.94 7.41 0.25
N ALA A 43 -8.50 8.21 -0.67
CA ALA A 43 -9.15 7.74 -1.87
C ALA A 43 -8.14 7.69 -3.03
N VAL A 44 -7.91 6.50 -3.61
CA VAL A 44 -7.11 6.38 -4.84
C VAL A 44 -7.90 5.60 -5.87
N GLU A 45 -8.47 6.33 -6.84
CA GLU A 45 -9.28 5.75 -7.92
C GLU A 45 -8.53 4.71 -8.75
N ASP A 46 -7.21 4.86 -8.89
CA ASP A 46 -6.39 4.01 -9.76
C ASP A 46 -5.79 2.77 -9.05
N LYS A 47 -5.96 2.62 -7.72
CA LYS A 47 -5.29 1.57 -6.95
C LYS A 47 -6.23 0.78 -6.04
N LYS A 48 -5.98 -0.53 -5.99
CA LYS A 48 -6.70 -1.43 -5.08
C LYS A 48 -6.39 -1.07 -3.61
N PRO A 49 -7.40 -0.82 -2.76
CA PRO A 49 -7.19 -0.41 -1.37
C PRO A 49 -6.41 -1.46 -0.58
N GLY A 50 -6.64 -2.76 -0.83
CA GLY A 50 -5.89 -3.83 -0.17
C GLY A 50 -4.38 -3.83 -0.48
N TYR A 51 -4.00 -3.49 -1.72
CA TYR A 51 -2.60 -3.37 -2.10
C TYR A 51 -1.95 -2.17 -1.40
N MET A 52 -2.67 -1.05 -1.35
CA MET A 52 -2.21 0.16 -0.68
C MET A 52 -2.00 -0.04 0.82
N VAL A 53 -2.98 -0.62 1.53
CA VAL A 53 -2.86 -0.95 2.96
C VAL A 53 -1.62 -1.81 3.22
N THR A 54 -1.39 -2.82 2.39
CA THR A 54 -0.22 -3.70 2.54
C THR A 54 1.09 -2.91 2.37
N GLN A 55 1.16 -2.03 1.36
CA GLN A 55 2.36 -1.21 1.11
C GLN A 55 2.60 -0.17 2.20
N LEU A 56 1.54 0.49 2.70
CA LEU A 56 1.60 1.44 3.80
C LEU A 56 2.05 0.74 5.08
N ASN A 57 1.39 -0.36 5.48
CA ASN A 57 1.76 -1.12 6.68
C ASN A 57 3.19 -1.65 6.63
N GLN A 58 3.69 -2.09 5.47
CA GLN A 58 5.09 -2.50 5.35
C GLN A 58 6.06 -1.35 5.63
N ARG A 59 5.73 -0.12 5.22
CA ARG A 59 6.58 1.05 5.42
C ARG A 59 6.50 1.59 6.83
N ILE A 60 5.29 1.65 7.38
CA ILE A 60 5.02 1.97 8.79
C ILE A 60 5.86 1.07 9.68
N LYS A 61 5.79 -0.25 9.47
CA LYS A 61 6.60 -1.23 10.22
C LYS A 61 8.10 -1.02 10.03
N LYS A 62 8.53 -0.72 8.80
CA LYS A 62 9.95 -0.46 8.51
C LYS A 62 10.47 0.83 9.16
N ARG A 63 9.60 1.82 9.32
CA ARG A 63 9.89 3.11 9.97
C ARG A 63 9.59 3.09 11.47
N GLU A 64 9.10 1.97 12.01
CA GLU A 64 8.70 1.80 13.42
C GLU A 64 7.77 2.93 13.90
N LEU A 65 6.82 3.32 13.05
CA LEU A 65 5.85 4.38 13.34
C LEU A 65 4.64 3.82 14.08
N ASP A 66 4.10 4.61 15.00
CA ASP A 66 2.90 4.29 15.77
C ASP A 66 1.61 4.70 15.03
N ILE A 67 1.51 4.24 13.79
CA ILE A 67 0.35 4.48 12.91
C ILE A 67 -0.08 3.14 12.30
N GLU A 68 -1.32 3.02 11.86
CA GLU A 68 -1.86 1.81 11.25
C GLU A 68 -2.61 2.16 9.96
N ALA A 69 -2.45 1.32 8.93
CA ALA A 69 -3.23 1.43 7.71
C ALA A 69 -4.37 0.40 7.70
N SER A 70 -5.59 0.88 7.53
CA SER A 70 -6.83 0.11 7.48
C SER A 70 -7.54 0.31 6.13
N ARG A 71 -8.50 -0.54 5.79
CA ARG A 71 -9.38 -0.34 4.62
C ARG A 71 -10.85 -0.45 5.03
N GLY A 72 -11.69 0.39 4.45
CA GLY A 72 -13.13 0.38 4.67
C GLY A 72 -13.86 1.00 3.48
N GLY A 73 -14.98 0.42 3.05
CA GLY A 73 -15.82 1.02 2.00
C GLY A 73 -15.16 1.23 0.63
N GLY A 74 -13.99 0.63 0.36
CA GLY A 74 -13.21 0.89 -0.86
C GLY A 74 -12.11 1.94 -0.69
N PHE A 75 -12.05 2.59 0.48
CA PHE A 75 -11.05 3.59 0.86
C PHE A 75 -9.97 2.98 1.76
N VAL A 76 -8.86 3.68 1.85
CA VAL A 76 -7.74 3.37 2.74
C VAL A 76 -7.73 4.40 3.85
N TYR A 77 -7.58 3.96 5.09
CA TYR A 77 -7.49 4.83 6.25
C TYR A 77 -6.11 4.73 6.84
N LEU A 78 -5.54 5.86 7.27
CA LEU A 78 -4.39 5.89 8.16
C LEU A 78 -4.84 6.45 9.50
N GLU A 79 -4.58 5.72 10.56
CA GLU A 79 -4.91 6.11 11.93
C GLU A 79 -3.66 6.06 12.81
N LYS A 80 -3.58 6.93 13.81
CA LYS A 80 -2.55 6.78 14.85
C LYS A 80 -2.94 5.60 15.74
N LYS A 81 -1.99 4.75 16.08
CA LYS A 81 -2.22 3.78 17.13
C LYS A 81 -2.46 4.57 18.42
N LYS A 82 -3.61 4.37 19.04
CA LYS A 82 -3.80 4.79 20.43
C LYS A 82 -3.29 3.64 21.28
N GLU A 83 -2.21 3.91 22.01
CA GLU A 83 -1.68 3.05 23.07
C GLU A 83 -2.75 2.76 24.14
#